data_AF-A0A7I0Y8Y5-F1
#
_entry.id   AF-A0A7I0Y8Y5-F1
#
_cell.length_a   1.000
_cell.length_b   1.000
_cell.length_c   1.000
_cell.angle_alpha   90.00
_cell.angle_beta   90.00
_cell.angle_gamma   90.00
#
_symmetry.space_group_name_H-M   'P 1'
#
loop_
_entity.id
_entity.type
_entity.pdbx_description
1 polymer ?
#
loop_
_entity_poly.entity_id
_entity_poly.type
_entity_poly.pdbx_seq_one_letter_code
_entity_poly.pdbx_strand_id
1 'polypeptide(L)'
;MAGNLTQVDLAGLQRAITVFSNGVTNFDSQYKSMSTTVAGIQSVWTGQAFQAFDRALQQWLVDFSKVISVLNGMENALSQNTSVLTQTNEETIQKAQMVASQITVPTLPGF
;
A
#
# COMPACT_ATOMS: atom_id res chain seq x y z
N MET A 1 12.78 -19.50 16.85
CA MET A 1 11.60 -19.47 15.96
C MET A 1 11.22 -18.07 15.44
N ALA A 2 12.04 -17.02 15.65
CA ALA A 2 11.71 -15.64 15.23
C ALA A 2 11.92 -15.35 13.71
N GLY A 3 12.75 -16.12 13.01
CA GLY A 3 13.04 -15.89 11.58
C GLY A 3 11.88 -16.25 10.63
N ASN A 4 11.05 -17.25 10.97
CA ASN A 4 9.93 -17.64 10.12
C ASN A 4 8.74 -16.69 10.21
N LEU A 5 8.51 -16.07 11.37
CA LEU A 5 7.44 -15.09 11.55
C LEU A 5 7.72 -13.84 10.71
N THR A 6 8.94 -13.30 10.78
CA THR A 6 9.32 -12.06 10.10
C THR A 6 9.39 -12.18 8.58
N GLN A 7 9.85 -13.31 8.04
CA GLN A 7 9.94 -13.53 6.59
C GLN A 7 8.57 -13.73 5.92
N VAL A 8 7.64 -14.42 6.60
CA VAL A 8 6.26 -14.62 6.11
C VAL A 8 5.47 -13.31 6.18
N ASP A 9 5.70 -12.49 7.22
CA ASP A 9 5.06 -11.18 7.38
C ASP A 9 5.46 -10.21 6.25
N LEU A 10 6.75 -10.15 5.92
CA LEU A 10 7.27 -9.29 4.85
C LEU A 10 6.68 -9.63 3.48
N ALA A 11 6.55 -10.92 3.17
CA ALA A 11 5.93 -11.39 1.93
C ALA A 11 4.43 -11.08 1.87
N GLY A 12 3.74 -11.12 3.00
CA GLY A 12 2.34 -10.68 3.11
C GLY A 12 2.18 -9.18 2.86
N LEU A 13 3.06 -8.37 3.45
CA LEU A 13 3.05 -6.92 3.31
C LEU A 13 3.37 -6.47 1.88
N GLN A 14 4.34 -7.10 1.22
CA GLN A 14 4.63 -6.83 -0.19
C GLN A 14 3.44 -7.15 -1.11
N ARG A 15 2.71 -8.24 -0.85
CA ARG A 15 1.47 -8.55 -1.60
C ARG A 15 0.40 -7.49 -1.34
N ALA A 16 0.24 -7.06 -0.10
CA ALA A 16 -0.71 -6.01 0.24
C ALA A 16 -0.38 -4.71 -0.51
N ILE A 17 0.89 -4.26 -0.50
CA ILE A 17 1.34 -3.08 -1.25
C ILE A 17 0.98 -3.18 -2.72
N THR A 18 1.25 -4.30 -3.37
CA THR A 18 0.89 -4.51 -4.79
C THR A 18 -0.62 -4.41 -5.01
N VAL A 19 -1.44 -4.97 -4.13
CA VAL A 19 -2.90 -4.85 -4.21
C VAL A 19 -3.36 -3.41 -4.04
N PHE A 20 -2.80 -2.67 -3.08
CA PHE A 20 -3.12 -1.26 -2.87
C PHE A 20 -2.70 -0.39 -4.06
N SER A 21 -1.50 -0.56 -4.57
CA SER A 21 -0.98 0.20 -5.73
C SER A 21 -1.79 -0.03 -7.00
N ASN A 22 -2.17 -1.31 -7.26
CA ASN A 22 -3.08 -1.66 -8.35
C ASN A 22 -4.48 -1.05 -8.13
N GLY A 23 -4.96 -1.06 -6.89
CA GLY A 23 -6.21 -0.42 -6.49
C GLY A 23 -6.20 1.07 -6.80
N VAL A 24 -5.20 1.82 -6.31
CA VAL A 24 -5.01 3.25 -6.56
C VAL A 24 -5.07 3.56 -8.05
N THR A 25 -4.30 2.83 -8.86
CA THR A 25 -4.25 3.03 -10.32
C THR A 25 -5.63 2.80 -10.97
N ASN A 26 -6.36 1.78 -10.53
CA ASN A 26 -7.69 1.47 -11.04
C ASN A 26 -8.71 2.56 -10.64
N PHE A 27 -8.73 2.96 -9.37
CA PHE A 27 -9.61 4.03 -8.90
C PHE A 27 -9.31 5.36 -9.60
N ASP A 28 -8.04 5.74 -9.80
CA ASP A 28 -7.69 6.95 -10.57
C ASP A 28 -8.21 6.90 -12.01
N SER A 29 -8.10 5.74 -12.67
CA SER A 29 -8.62 5.53 -14.03
C SER A 29 -10.15 5.66 -14.08
N GLN A 30 -10.86 5.08 -13.09
CA GLN A 30 -12.31 5.22 -12.98
C GLN A 30 -12.73 6.67 -12.75
N TYR A 31 -12.02 7.40 -11.89
CA TYR A 31 -12.27 8.82 -11.63
C TYR A 31 -12.18 9.65 -12.91
N LYS A 32 -11.09 9.47 -13.69
CA LYS A 32 -10.90 10.17 -14.98
C LYS A 32 -11.98 9.84 -16.00
N SER A 33 -12.34 8.55 -16.12
CA SER A 33 -13.40 8.10 -17.02
C SER A 33 -14.74 8.76 -16.69
N MET A 34 -15.07 8.80 -15.40
CA MET A 34 -16.34 9.37 -14.98
C MET A 34 -16.36 10.89 -15.07
N SER A 35 -15.26 11.57 -14.73
CA SER A 35 -15.11 13.02 -14.96
C SER A 35 -15.34 13.38 -16.44
N THR A 36 -14.82 12.58 -17.36
CA THR A 36 -15.06 12.74 -18.81
C THR A 36 -16.53 12.54 -19.17
N THR A 37 -17.16 11.50 -18.63
CA THR A 37 -18.59 11.22 -18.84
C THR A 37 -19.45 12.37 -18.33
N VAL A 38 -19.14 12.90 -17.15
CA VAL A 38 -19.81 14.06 -16.55
C VAL A 38 -19.73 15.24 -17.50
N ALA A 39 -18.52 15.63 -17.94
CA ALA A 39 -18.32 16.74 -18.87
C ALA A 39 -19.14 16.57 -20.16
N GLY A 40 -19.22 15.35 -20.68
CA GLY A 40 -20.09 15.00 -21.81
C GLY A 40 -21.57 15.30 -21.53
N ILE A 41 -22.09 14.87 -20.37
CA ILE A 41 -23.48 15.15 -19.97
C ILE A 41 -23.72 16.66 -19.81
N GLN A 42 -22.79 17.40 -19.18
CA GLN A 42 -22.94 18.86 -18.99
C GLN A 42 -23.00 19.61 -20.32
N SER A 43 -22.34 19.09 -21.36
CA SER A 43 -22.32 19.71 -22.69
C SER A 43 -23.66 19.65 -23.43
N VAL A 44 -24.51 18.66 -23.12
CA VAL A 44 -25.77 18.41 -23.84
C VAL A 44 -27.03 18.63 -23.00
N TRP A 45 -26.92 18.59 -21.68
CA TRP A 45 -28.04 18.76 -20.76
C TRP A 45 -27.90 20.05 -19.94
N THR A 46 -28.72 21.05 -20.24
CA THR A 46 -28.77 22.32 -19.50
C THR A 46 -30.17 22.54 -18.90
N GLY A 47 -30.25 23.25 -17.77
CA GLY A 47 -31.52 23.62 -17.12
C GLY A 47 -31.57 23.33 -15.61
N GLN A 48 -32.68 23.69 -14.96
CA GLN A 48 -32.84 23.57 -13.50
C GLN A 48 -32.73 22.12 -12.99
N ALA A 49 -33.20 21.12 -13.76
CA ALA A 49 -33.07 19.71 -13.40
C ALA A 49 -31.60 19.23 -13.39
N PHE A 50 -30.77 19.80 -14.27
CA PHE A 50 -29.34 19.49 -14.34
C PHE A 50 -28.58 19.99 -13.11
N GLN A 51 -29.02 21.07 -12.45
CA GLN A 51 -28.33 21.60 -11.24
C GLN A 51 -28.35 20.64 -10.05
N ALA A 52 -29.39 19.82 -9.90
CA ALA A 52 -29.41 18.79 -8.85
C ALA A 52 -28.44 17.65 -9.18
N PHE A 53 -28.41 17.24 -10.45
CA PHE A 53 -27.50 16.22 -10.95
C PHE A 53 -26.03 16.65 -10.88
N ASP A 54 -25.73 17.89 -11.28
CA ASP A 54 -24.39 18.50 -11.20
C ASP A 54 -23.87 18.54 -9.76
N ARG A 55 -24.70 18.96 -8.79
CA ARG A 55 -24.33 18.91 -7.37
C ARG A 55 -24.03 17.50 -6.88
N ALA A 56 -24.87 16.53 -7.24
CA ALA A 56 -24.65 15.13 -6.86
C ALA A 56 -23.33 14.60 -7.45
N LEU A 57 -23.03 14.95 -8.71
CA LEU A 57 -21.79 14.56 -9.38
C LEU A 57 -20.55 15.20 -8.75
N GLN A 58 -20.59 16.50 -8.46
CA GLN A 58 -19.48 17.18 -7.79
C GLN A 58 -19.22 16.57 -6.40
N GLN A 59 -20.28 16.30 -5.63
CA GLN A 59 -20.16 15.65 -4.33
C GLN A 59 -19.56 14.24 -4.48
N TRP A 60 -20.03 13.47 -5.45
CA TRP A 60 -19.50 12.15 -5.73
C TRP A 60 -18.00 12.19 -6.11
N LEU A 61 -17.58 13.12 -6.97
CA LEU A 61 -16.16 13.30 -7.32
C LEU A 61 -15.30 13.65 -6.10
N VAL A 62 -15.78 14.53 -5.22
CA VAL A 62 -15.11 14.89 -3.96
C VAL A 62 -14.99 13.68 -3.03
N ASP A 63 -16.04 12.89 -2.90
CA ASP A 63 -15.99 11.69 -2.05
C ASP A 63 -15.09 10.60 -2.66
N PHE A 64 -15.09 10.47 -3.98
CA PHE A 64 -14.20 9.55 -4.69
C PHE A 64 -12.72 9.96 -4.56
N SER A 65 -12.41 11.26 -4.62
CA SER A 65 -11.04 11.74 -4.39
C SER A 65 -10.56 11.49 -2.95
N LYS A 66 -11.46 11.52 -1.96
CA LYS A 66 -11.13 11.13 -0.57
C LYS A 66 -10.76 9.65 -0.50
N VAL A 67 -11.49 8.77 -1.18
CA VAL A 67 -11.15 7.33 -1.23
C VAL A 67 -9.76 7.11 -1.81
N ILE A 68 -9.43 7.78 -2.92
CA ILE A 68 -8.08 7.72 -3.52
C ILE A 68 -7.03 8.24 -2.53
N SER A 69 -7.30 9.33 -1.81
CA SER A 69 -6.38 9.86 -0.80
C SER A 69 -6.14 8.88 0.35
N VAL A 70 -7.16 8.18 0.82
CA VAL A 70 -7.03 7.17 1.88
C VAL A 70 -6.23 5.97 1.38
N LEU A 71 -6.48 5.50 0.15
CA LEU A 71 -5.72 4.42 -0.47
C LEU A 71 -4.23 4.77 -0.60
N ASN A 72 -3.90 5.98 -1.06
CA ASN A 72 -2.52 6.47 -1.12
C ASN A 72 -1.86 6.54 0.27
N GLY A 73 -2.62 6.97 1.29
CA GLY A 73 -2.14 6.98 2.67
C GLY A 73 -1.83 5.58 3.20
N MET A 74 -2.67 4.59 2.88
CA MET A 74 -2.44 3.19 3.24
C MET A 74 -1.23 2.60 2.51
N GLU A 75 -1.05 2.87 1.22
CA GLU A 75 0.14 2.45 0.46
C GLU A 75 1.43 3.01 1.08
N ASN A 76 1.44 4.30 1.43
CA ASN A 76 2.58 4.94 2.06
C ASN A 76 2.89 4.36 3.45
N ALA A 77 1.87 4.16 4.29
CA ALA A 77 2.04 3.54 5.60
C ALA A 77 2.56 2.10 5.51
N LEU A 78 2.06 1.31 4.55
CA LEU A 78 2.54 -0.06 4.31
C LEU A 78 3.98 -0.07 3.79
N SER A 79 4.34 0.86 2.91
CA SER A 79 5.71 1.00 2.40
C SER A 79 6.69 1.32 3.53
N GLN A 80 6.36 2.30 4.38
CA GLN A 80 7.17 2.66 5.55
C GLN A 80 7.33 1.48 6.53
N ASN A 81 6.23 0.80 6.86
CA ASN A 81 6.27 -0.37 7.74
C ASN A 81 7.11 -1.51 7.14
N THR A 82 7.04 -1.73 5.83
CA THR A 82 7.88 -2.73 5.14
C THR A 82 9.35 -2.38 5.27
N SER A 83 9.73 -1.11 5.06
CA SER A 83 11.12 -0.67 5.16
C SER A 83 11.70 -0.92 6.56
N VAL A 84 10.94 -0.58 7.61
CA VAL A 84 11.34 -0.82 9.01
C VAL A 84 11.48 -2.32 9.31
N LEU A 85 10.53 -3.14 8.85
CA LEU A 85 10.58 -4.58 9.04
C LEU A 85 11.77 -5.21 8.30
N THR A 86 12.06 -4.79 7.07
CA THR A 86 13.22 -5.26 6.31
C THR A 86 14.52 -4.92 7.04
N GLN A 87 14.68 -3.67 7.49
CA GLN A 87 15.86 -3.24 8.24
C GLN A 87 16.04 -4.02 9.54
N THR A 88 14.97 -4.20 10.31
CA THR A 88 14.98 -4.98 11.55
C THR A 88 15.32 -6.45 11.30
N ASN A 89 14.82 -7.02 10.20
CA ASN A 89 15.09 -8.40 9.80
C ASN A 89 16.57 -8.58 9.43
N GLU A 90 17.13 -7.68 8.61
CA GLU A 90 18.55 -7.67 8.25
C GLU A 90 19.45 -7.57 9.48
N GLU A 91 19.17 -6.65 10.41
CA GLU A 91 19.92 -6.55 11.67
C GLU A 91 19.83 -7.84 12.51
N THR A 92 18.66 -8.46 12.55
CA THR A 92 18.44 -9.71 13.29
C THR A 92 19.21 -10.86 12.66
N ILE A 93 19.23 -10.97 11.33
CA ILE A 93 20.02 -11.97 10.59
C ILE A 93 21.50 -11.74 10.83
N GLN A 94 21.99 -10.51 10.73
CA GLN A 94 23.40 -10.18 10.99
C GLN A 94 23.79 -10.53 12.42
N LYS A 95 22.97 -10.17 13.42
CA LYS A 95 23.19 -10.56 14.82
C LYS A 95 23.17 -12.08 15.00
N ALA A 96 22.23 -12.77 14.39
CA ALA A 96 22.16 -14.23 14.46
C ALA A 96 23.37 -14.89 13.79
N GLN A 97 23.85 -14.38 12.67
CA GLN A 97 25.07 -14.86 11.99
C GLN A 97 26.33 -14.58 12.82
N MET A 98 26.45 -13.41 13.42
CA MET A 98 27.55 -13.08 14.34
C MET A 98 27.56 -14.02 15.55
N VAL A 99 26.40 -14.27 16.16
CA VAL A 99 26.28 -15.21 17.28
C VAL A 99 26.58 -16.64 16.82
N ALA A 100 26.07 -17.07 15.67
CA ALA A 100 26.33 -18.41 15.13
C ALA A 100 27.83 -18.64 14.81
N SER A 101 28.53 -17.63 14.31
CA SER A 101 29.98 -17.71 14.05
C SER A 101 30.83 -17.63 15.33
N GLN A 102 30.28 -17.13 16.43
CA GLN A 102 30.89 -17.25 17.76
C GLN A 102 30.59 -18.60 18.44
N ILE A 103 29.52 -19.28 18.03
CA ILE A 103 29.18 -20.66 18.45
C ILE A 103 29.90 -21.69 17.56
N THR A 104 30.95 -21.29 16.81
CA THR A 104 31.88 -22.26 16.23
C THR A 104 32.62 -22.94 17.38
N VAL A 105 32.12 -24.12 17.73
CA VAL A 105 32.55 -25.10 18.73
C VAL A 105 33.95 -24.81 19.30
N PRO A 106 34.11 -24.51 20.60
CA PRO A 106 35.42 -24.63 21.21
C PRO A 106 35.85 -26.09 21.05
N THR A 107 36.88 -26.33 20.23
CA THR A 107 37.60 -27.60 20.23
C THR A 107 38.03 -27.86 21.67
N LEU A 108 37.38 -28.80 22.34
CA LEU A 108 37.79 -29.29 23.65
C LEU A 108 39.27 -29.70 23.54
N PRO A 109 40.20 -29.01 24.24
CA PRO A 109 41.59 -29.39 24.21
C PRO A 109 41.74 -30.70 24.98
N GLY A 110 41.97 -31.79 24.25
CA GLY A 110 42.47 -33.07 24.74
C GLY A 110 41.60 -33.82 25.74
N PHE A 111 40.90 -34.85 25.26
CA PHE A 111 40.79 -36.17 25.92
C PHE A 111 40.60 -37.24 24.83
#